data_AF-A0A953W774-F1
#
_entry.id   AF-A0A953W774-F1
#
_cell.length_a   1.000
_cell.length_b   1.000
_cell.length_c   1.000
_cell.angle_alpha   90.00
_cell.angle_beta   90.00
_cell.angle_gamma   90.00
#
_symmetry.space_group_name_H-M   'P 1'
#
loop_
_entity.id
_entity.type
_entity.pdbx_description
1 polymer ?
#
loop_
_entity_poly.entity_id
_entity_poly.type
_entity_poly.pdbx_seq_one_letter_code
_entity_poly.pdbx_strand_id
1 'polypeptide(L)'
;MSLTQRLEEIAKNDESIFRRQLAKEDLARLLKLEALAANAADLNAFRKEGLYIGWTQGDMRTHDLRDSIEALLDAFYAAHLNHSPEAEQALAAAWDAFHRDRLKKLIHCL
;
A
#
# COMPACT_ATOMS: atom_id res chain seq x y z
N MET A 1 -3.05 6.45 15.17
CA MET A 1 -1.77 5.95 14.64
C MET A 1 -1.89 5.90 13.13
N SER A 2 -0.98 6.53 12.40
CA SER A 2 -1.00 6.49 10.93
C SER A 2 -0.63 5.11 10.40
N LEU A 3 -0.96 4.83 9.15
CA LEU A 3 -0.58 3.56 8.51
C LEU A 3 0.94 3.36 8.45
N THR A 4 1.70 4.42 8.18
CA THR A 4 3.18 4.37 8.16
C THR A 4 3.76 4.02 9.53
N GLN A 5 3.26 4.62 10.61
CA GLN A 5 3.67 4.28 11.98
C GLN A 5 3.39 2.81 12.31
N ARG A 6 2.21 2.31 11.92
CA ARG A 6 1.84 0.90 12.09
C ARG A 6 2.83 -0.04 11.39
N LEU A 7 3.20 0.27 10.14
CA LEU A 7 4.15 -0.54 9.38
C LEU A 7 5.57 -0.51 9.96
N GLU A 8 6.00 0.65 10.46
CA GLU A 8 7.28 0.77 11.16
C GLU A 8 7.33 -0.08 12.43
N GLU A 9 6.26 -0.10 13.22
CA GLU A 9 6.17 -0.94 14.42
C GLU A 9 6.25 -2.42 14.07
N ILE A 10 5.54 -2.88 13.03
CA ILE A 10 5.62 -4.26 12.54
C ILE A 10 7.04 -4.57 12.07
N ALA A 11 7.65 -3.68 11.28
CA ALA A 11 9.00 -3.86 10.75
C ALA A 11 10.07 -3.99 11.85
N LYS A 12 9.87 -3.33 13.00
CA LYS A 12 10.79 -3.33 14.15
C LYS A 12 10.53 -4.50 15.10
N ASN A 13 9.27 -4.82 15.39
CA ASN A 13 8.89 -5.63 16.56
C ASN A 13 8.29 -7.00 16.23
N ASP A 14 7.89 -7.28 14.98
CA ASP A 14 7.28 -8.58 14.64
C ASP A 14 8.31 -9.72 14.72
N GLU A 15 7.95 -10.85 15.32
CA GLU A 15 8.83 -12.02 15.47
C GLU A 15 9.08 -12.72 14.12
N SER A 16 8.14 -12.63 13.19
CA SER A 16 8.25 -13.23 11.87
C SER A 16 9.13 -12.40 10.95
N ILE A 17 10.27 -12.97 10.54
CA ILE A 17 11.18 -12.36 9.55
C ILE A 17 10.41 -11.98 8.26
N PHE A 18 9.49 -12.85 7.82
CA PHE A 18 8.67 -12.61 6.65
C PHE A 18 7.79 -11.36 6.82
N ARG A 19 7.06 -11.25 7.93
CA ARG A 19 6.19 -10.09 8.18
C ARG A 19 6.98 -8.80 8.32
N ARG A 20 8.13 -8.84 8.99
CA ARG A 20 9.05 -7.67 9.07
C ARG A 20 9.51 -7.22 7.69
N GLN A 21 9.96 -8.16 6.85
CA GLN A 21 10.43 -7.84 5.51
C GLN A 21 9.30 -7.25 4.65
N LEU A 22 8.12 -7.87 4.68
CA LEU A 22 6.95 -7.40 3.96
C LEU A 22 6.53 -5.99 4.40
N ALA A 23 6.55 -5.72 5.71
CA ALA A 23 6.25 -4.39 6.26
C ALA A 23 7.28 -3.33 5.84
N LYS A 24 8.57 -3.67 5.78
CA LYS A 24 9.61 -2.76 5.26
C LYS A 24 9.38 -2.41 3.79
N GLU A 25 9.03 -3.39 2.98
CA GLU A 25 8.72 -3.16 1.57
C GLU A 25 7.47 -2.30 1.40
N ASP A 26 6.41 -2.57 2.16
CA ASP A 26 5.18 -1.77 2.12
C ASP A 26 5.44 -0.33 2.57
N LEU A 27 6.24 -0.13 3.62
CA LEU A 27 6.64 1.21 4.05
C LEU A 27 7.39 1.96 2.94
N ALA A 28 8.35 1.29 2.29
CA ALA A 28 9.07 1.87 1.16
C ALA A 28 8.14 2.21 -0.02
N ARG A 29 7.09 1.41 -0.26
CA ARG A 29 6.06 1.71 -1.27
C ARG A 29 5.23 2.93 -0.88
N LEU A 30 4.78 3.05 0.37
CA LEU A 30 4.03 4.22 0.83
C LEU A 30 4.84 5.51 0.71
N LEU A 31 6.13 5.49 1.04
CA LEU A 31 7.02 6.65 0.87
C LEU A 31 7.19 7.04 -0.61
N LYS A 32 7.23 6.05 -1.51
CA LYS A 32 7.22 6.33 -2.96
C LYS A 32 5.88 6.92 -3.39
N LEU A 33 4.76 6.40 -2.90
CA LEU A 33 3.43 6.96 -3.19
C LEU A 33 3.30 8.39 -2.69
N GLU A 34 3.87 8.73 -1.55
CA GLU A 34 3.87 10.11 -1.04
C GLU A 34 4.59 11.05 -2.02
N ALA A 35 5.77 10.66 -2.49
CA ALA A 35 6.50 11.43 -3.50
C ALA A 35 5.72 11.53 -4.83
N LEU A 36 5.04 10.45 -5.25
CA LEU A 36 4.22 10.47 -6.46
C LEU A 36 2.98 11.37 -6.30
N ALA A 37 2.28 11.29 -5.17
CA ALA A 37 1.08 12.07 -4.89
C ALA A 37 1.40 13.58 -4.91
N ALA A 38 2.54 13.98 -4.35
CA ALA A 38 2.99 15.37 -4.36
C ALA A 38 3.28 15.94 -5.76
N ASN A 39 3.58 15.08 -6.74
CA ASN A 39 3.91 15.48 -8.12
C ASN A 39 2.79 15.18 -9.14
N ALA A 40 1.77 14.42 -8.75
CA ALA A 40 0.70 14.01 -9.63
C ALA A 40 -0.27 15.17 -9.90
N ALA A 41 -0.60 15.40 -11.17
CA ALA A 41 -1.55 16.43 -11.59
C ALA A 41 -2.98 16.14 -11.12
N ASP A 42 -3.35 14.86 -11.05
CA ASP A 42 -4.67 14.39 -10.61
C ASP A 42 -4.60 12.92 -10.15
N LEU A 43 -5.74 12.41 -9.69
CA LEU A 43 -5.89 11.03 -9.25
C LEU A 43 -5.56 10.00 -10.35
N ASN A 44 -5.86 10.29 -11.62
CA ASN A 44 -5.62 9.35 -12.71
C ASN A 44 -4.12 9.22 -13.01
N ALA A 45 -3.40 10.34 -13.02
CA ALA A 45 -1.94 10.36 -13.13
C ALA A 45 -1.31 9.60 -11.97
N PHE A 46 -1.75 9.89 -10.74
CA PHE A 46 -1.30 9.20 -9.54
C PHE A 46 -1.54 7.68 -9.61
N ARG A 47 -2.76 7.24 -9.98
CA ARG A 47 -3.09 5.81 -10.09
C ARG A 47 -2.21 5.10 -11.11
N LYS A 48 -2.00 5.73 -12.27
CA LYS A 48 -1.20 5.16 -13.34
C LYS A 48 0.23 4.89 -12.87
N GLU A 49 0.85 5.87 -12.21
CA GLU A 49 2.22 5.71 -11.69
C GLU A 49 2.27 4.79 -10.46
N GLY A 50 1.28 4.90 -9.58
CA GLY A 50 1.13 4.10 -8.37
C GLY A 50 0.98 2.60 -8.64
N LEU A 51 0.39 2.19 -9.76
CA LEU A 51 0.29 0.79 -10.15
C LEU A 51 1.66 0.14 -10.43
N TYR A 52 2.67 0.92 -10.84
CA TYR A 52 3.97 0.39 -11.29
C TYR A 52 5.10 0.55 -10.26
N ILE A 53 4.79 0.76 -8.97
CA ILE A 53 5.83 0.90 -7.92
C ILE A 53 6.40 -0.43 -7.40
N GLY A 54 5.94 -1.57 -7.95
CA GLY A 54 6.40 -2.92 -7.62
C GLY A 54 5.65 -3.57 -6.46
N TRP A 55 4.34 -3.79 -6.61
CA TRP A 55 3.46 -4.41 -5.61
C TRP A 55 3.69 -5.92 -5.42
N THR A 56 4.17 -6.59 -6.46
CA THR A 56 4.50 -8.02 -6.46
C THR A 56 5.89 -8.25 -7.05
N GLN A 57 6.54 -9.37 -6.68
CA GLN A 57 7.86 -9.71 -7.20
C GLN A 57 7.80 -9.88 -8.73
N GLY A 58 8.61 -9.10 -9.45
CA GLY A 58 8.61 -9.09 -10.91
C GLY A 58 7.31 -8.60 -11.56
N ASP A 59 6.41 -7.97 -10.78
CA ASP A 59 5.11 -7.45 -11.22
C ASP A 59 4.15 -8.51 -11.79
N MET A 60 4.48 -9.80 -11.62
CA MET A 60 3.82 -10.93 -12.28
C MET A 60 2.34 -11.09 -11.91
N ARG A 61 1.90 -10.53 -10.78
CA ARG A 61 0.55 -10.71 -10.21
C ARG A 61 -0.15 -9.40 -9.87
N THR A 62 0.41 -8.28 -10.32
CA THR A 62 -0.19 -6.96 -10.11
C THR A 62 -1.54 -6.87 -10.83
N HIS A 63 -1.72 -7.58 -11.95
CA HIS A 63 -3.01 -7.69 -12.63
C HIS A 63 -4.07 -8.38 -11.76
N ASP A 64 -3.70 -9.43 -11.01
CA ASP A 64 -4.63 -10.11 -10.11
C ASP A 64 -5.04 -9.21 -8.95
N LEU A 65 -4.12 -8.37 -8.45
CA LEU A 65 -4.33 -7.47 -7.32
C LEU A 65 -4.83 -6.08 -7.74
N ARG A 66 -5.11 -5.87 -9.03
CA ARG A 66 -5.34 -4.54 -9.57
C ARG A 66 -6.45 -3.78 -8.84
N ASP A 67 -7.60 -4.41 -8.64
CA ASP A 67 -8.74 -3.77 -8.00
C ASP A 67 -8.44 -3.36 -6.55
N SER A 68 -7.70 -4.21 -5.81
CA SER A 68 -7.33 -3.92 -4.42
C SER A 68 -6.20 -2.89 -4.31
N ILE A 69 -5.29 -2.85 -5.28
CA ILE A 69 -4.26 -1.81 -5.40
C ILE A 69 -4.92 -0.48 -5.76
N GLU A 70 -5.81 -0.44 -6.74
CA GLU A 70 -6.49 0.78 -7.16
C GLU A 70 -7.32 1.39 -6.03
N ALA A 71 -8.03 0.57 -5.25
CA ALA A 71 -8.74 1.03 -4.05
C ALA A 71 -7.79 1.61 -2.98
N LEU A 72 -6.60 1.01 -2.80
CA LEU A 72 -5.57 1.54 -1.91
C LEU A 72 -5.02 2.88 -2.42
N LEU A 73 -4.78 3.02 -3.72
CA LEU A 73 -4.31 4.25 -4.33
C LEU A 73 -5.34 5.37 -4.19
N ASP A 74 -6.62 5.09 -4.44
CA ASP A 74 -7.71 6.06 -4.26
C ASP A 74 -7.75 6.58 -2.80
N ALA A 75 -7.69 5.67 -1.82
CA ALA A 75 -7.68 6.03 -0.41
C ALA A 75 -6.41 6.81 -0.01
N PHE A 76 -5.25 6.43 -0.56
CA PHE A 76 -3.98 7.11 -0.29
C PHE A 76 -4.01 8.55 -0.83
N TYR A 77 -4.43 8.75 -2.07
CA TYR A 77 -4.50 10.08 -2.67
C TYR A 77 -5.52 10.96 -1.94
N ALA A 78 -6.67 10.40 -1.55
CA ALA A 78 -7.65 11.10 -0.74
C ALA A 78 -7.08 11.53 0.63
N ALA A 79 -6.36 10.64 1.33
CA ALA A 79 -5.72 10.95 2.61
C ALA A 79 -4.54 11.95 2.46
N HIS A 80 -3.85 11.92 1.32
CA HIS A 80 -2.81 12.89 1.00
C HIS A 80 -3.37 14.30 0.77
N LEU A 81 -4.52 14.42 0.11
CA LEU A 81 -5.19 15.71 -0.09
C LEU A 81 -5.95 16.18 1.15
N ASN A 82 -6.49 15.25 1.94
CA ASN A 82 -7.31 15.50 3.10
C ASN A 82 -6.76 14.70 4.29
N HIS A 83 -5.94 15.34 5.12
CA HIS A 83 -5.32 14.76 6.31
C HIS A 83 -6.30 14.55 7.49
N SER A 84 -7.58 14.29 7.21
CA SER A 84 -8.57 14.07 8.26
C SER A 84 -8.40 12.67 8.87
N PRO A 85 -8.77 12.49 10.16
CA PRO A 85 -8.76 11.17 10.80
C PRO A 85 -9.55 10.11 10.04
N GLU A 86 -10.66 10.49 9.40
CA GLU A 86 -11.51 9.61 8.60
C GLU A 86 -10.80 9.13 7.34
N ALA A 87 -10.02 10.01 6.69
CA ALA A 87 -9.25 9.65 5.50
C ALA A 87 -8.10 8.70 5.84
N GLU A 88 -7.41 8.93 6.96
CA GLU A 88 -6.40 8.01 7.50
C GLU A 88 -7.01 6.65 7.85
N GLN A 89 -8.21 6.63 8.45
CA GLN A 89 -8.92 5.39 8.75
C GLN A 89 -9.32 4.63 7.47
N ALA A 90 -9.77 5.34 6.44
CA ALA A 90 -10.09 4.76 5.14
C ALA A 90 -8.84 4.17 4.47
N LEU A 91 -7.71 4.88 4.52
CA LEU A 91 -6.41 4.38 4.03
C LEU A 91 -5.98 3.11 4.77
N ALA A 92 -6.06 3.09 6.09
CA ALA A 92 -5.75 1.90 6.88
C ALA A 92 -6.64 0.71 6.51
N ALA A 93 -7.95 0.93 6.33
CA ALA A 93 -8.89 -0.11 5.92
C ALA A 93 -8.61 -0.64 4.51
N ALA A 94 -8.27 0.24 3.56
CA ALA A 94 -7.89 -0.13 2.20
C ALA A 94 -6.60 -0.95 2.18
N TRP A 95 -5.59 -0.55 2.97
CA TRP A 95 -4.35 -1.32 3.12
C TRP A 95 -4.62 -2.71 3.72
N ASP A 96 -5.45 -2.82 4.75
CA ASP A 96 -5.81 -4.11 5.34
C ASP A 96 -6.52 -5.02 4.32
N ALA A 97 -7.39 -4.46 3.46
CA ALA A 97 -8.05 -5.20 2.40
C ALA A 97 -7.06 -5.70 1.34
N PHE A 98 -6.19 -4.82 0.84
CA PHE A 98 -5.11 -5.18 -0.08
C PHE A 98 -4.19 -6.24 0.51
N HIS A 99 -3.74 -6.06 1.76
CA HIS A 99 -2.83 -6.97 2.43
C HIS A 99 -3.44 -8.37 2.55
N ARG A 100 -4.72 -8.48 2.93
CA ARG A 100 -5.44 -9.76 2.96
C ARG A 100 -5.56 -10.41 1.59
N ASP A 101 -5.91 -9.64 0.56
CA ASP A 101 -6.03 -10.16 -0.80
C ASP A 101 -4.68 -10.64 -1.34
N ARG A 102 -3.62 -9.85 -1.13
CA ARG A 102 -2.25 -10.22 -1.46
C ARG A 102 -1.83 -11.50 -0.75
N LEU A 103 -2.06 -11.63 0.55
CA LEU A 103 -1.72 -12.86 1.28
C LEU A 103 -2.52 -14.05 0.76
N LYS A 104 -3.83 -13.92 0.50
CA LYS A 104 -4.62 -15.01 -0.10
C LYS A 104 -4.02 -15.49 -1.42
N LYS A 105 -3.67 -14.57 -2.30
CA LYS A 105 -3.10 -14.89 -3.62
C LYS A 105 -1.68 -15.45 -3.52
N LEU A 106 -0.86 -14.96 -2.59
CA LEU A 106 0.51 -15.45 -2.37
C LEU A 106 0.56 -16.80 -1.64
N ILE A 107 -0.34 -17.07 -0.68
CA ILE A 107 -0.36 -18.30 0.11
C ILE A 107 -0.76 -19.52 -0.72
N HIS A 108 -1.61 -19.37 -1.75
CA HIS A 108 -1.95 -20.47 -2.66
C HIS A 108 -0.80 -20.90 -3.60
N CYS A 109 0.42 -20.41 -3.37
CA CYS A 109 1.60 -20.69 -4.19
C CYS A 109 2.84 -21.05 -3.37
N LEU A 110 2.68 -21.26 -2.06
CA LEU A 110 3.72 -21.79 -1.16
C LEU A 110 3.57 -23.30 -0.98
#